data_AF-A0A928IB04-F1
#
_entry.id   AF-A0A928IB04-F1
#
_cell.length_a   1.000
_cell.length_b   1.000
_cell.length_c   1.000
_cell.angle_alpha   90.00
_cell.angle_beta   90.00
_cell.angle_gamma   90.00
#
_symmetry.space_group_name_H-M   'P 1'
#
loop_
_entity.id
_entity.type
_entity.pdbx_description
1 polymer ?
#
loop_
_entity_poly.entity_id
_entity_poly.type
_entity_poly.pdbx_seq_one_letter_code
_entity_poly.pdbx_strand_id
1 'polypeptide(L)'
;MKQDATRQKLIDGTIHVIARYGLDKATTKSIGEETSINQAYIYRHFEDKEDMLAQTFESLDEELAGKVMQSISVMYMQEMECEMRCHVFFASVWRFILGNEDKCLTFIRYYYSPYFRQYSEKSHNERYKPLVEKIKVAFRDEANVWMILNHILNVMLDFAVKVFDGAVPDNDDTAEHVFRLIYSSVRQYFRNEEF
;
A
#
# COMPACT_ATOMS: atom_id res chain seq x y z
N MET A 1 16.30 10.24 -19.59
CA MET A 1 16.34 11.57 -18.91
C MET A 1 15.07 12.41 -19.13
N LYS A 2 14.74 12.94 -20.33
CA LYS A 2 13.47 13.69 -20.50
C LYS A 2 12.21 12.81 -20.53
N GLN A 3 12.31 11.60 -21.07
CA GLN A 3 11.17 10.67 -21.21
C GLN A 3 10.71 10.11 -19.85
N ASP A 4 11.66 9.79 -18.95
CA ASP A 4 11.36 9.28 -17.61
C ASP A 4 10.68 10.33 -16.73
N ALA A 5 11.10 11.60 -16.83
CA ALA A 5 10.49 12.70 -16.09
C ALA A 5 9.03 12.97 -16.51
N THR A 6 8.72 12.87 -17.81
CA THR A 6 7.33 13.00 -18.28
C THR A 6 6.47 11.82 -17.83
N ARG A 7 7.02 10.60 -17.88
CA ARG A 7 6.31 9.41 -17.39
C ARG A 7 5.98 9.55 -15.90
N GLN A 8 6.92 10.03 -15.09
CA GLN A 8 6.68 10.25 -13.67
C GLN A 8 5.60 11.32 -13.44
N LYS A 9 5.64 12.44 -14.17
CA LYS A 9 4.58 13.46 -14.08
C LYS A 9 3.19 12.92 -14.41
N LEU A 10 3.09 12.01 -15.38
CA LEU A 10 1.82 11.35 -15.72
C LEU A 10 1.35 10.42 -14.61
N ILE A 11 2.26 9.67 -13.98
CA ILE A 11 1.95 8.86 -12.79
C ILE A 11 1.45 9.75 -11.64
N ASP A 12 2.20 10.82 -11.30
CA ASP A 12 1.84 11.73 -10.22
C ASP A 12 0.49 12.41 -10.46
N GLY A 13 0.22 12.86 -11.70
CA GLY A 13 -1.08 13.42 -12.08
C GLY A 13 -2.21 12.39 -12.06
N THR A 14 -1.92 11.13 -12.40
CA THR A 14 -2.89 10.04 -12.29
C THR A 14 -3.25 9.79 -10.83
N ILE A 15 -2.26 9.78 -9.93
CA ILE A 15 -2.47 9.66 -8.48
C ILE A 15 -3.38 10.80 -7.99
N HIS A 16 -3.05 12.06 -8.28
CA HIS A 16 -3.87 13.19 -7.82
C HIS A 16 -5.30 13.14 -8.37
N VAL A 17 -5.48 12.80 -9.66
CA VAL A 17 -6.82 12.68 -10.26
C VAL A 17 -7.64 11.56 -9.62
N ILE A 18 -7.05 10.38 -9.38
CA ILE A 18 -7.76 9.26 -8.74
C ILE A 18 -8.09 9.60 -7.30
N ALA A 19 -7.16 10.16 -6.54
CA ALA A 19 -7.36 10.55 -5.15
C ALA A 19 -8.46 11.60 -4.96
N ARG A 20 -8.55 12.56 -5.88
CA ARG A 20 -9.50 13.66 -5.77
C ARG A 20 -10.88 13.37 -6.37
N TYR A 21 -10.90 12.70 -7.53
CA TYR A 21 -12.12 12.56 -8.32
C TYR A 21 -12.61 11.12 -8.46
N GLY A 22 -11.83 10.15 -7.98
CA GLY A 22 -12.13 8.72 -8.09
C GLY A 22 -11.67 8.11 -9.40
N LEU A 23 -11.60 6.78 -9.41
CA LEU A 23 -11.05 6.01 -10.53
C LEU A 23 -11.84 6.20 -11.83
N ASP A 24 -13.17 6.27 -11.76
CA ASP A 24 -14.05 6.47 -12.91
C ASP A 24 -13.83 7.82 -13.61
N LYS A 25 -13.31 8.82 -12.89
CA LYS A 25 -13.02 10.16 -13.41
C LYS A 25 -11.58 10.30 -13.90
N ALA A 26 -10.73 9.28 -13.72
CA ALA A 26 -9.34 9.26 -14.18
C ALA A 26 -9.24 8.97 -15.69
N THR A 27 -9.72 9.91 -16.49
CA THR A 27 -9.63 9.85 -17.96
C THR A 27 -8.29 10.38 -18.46
N THR A 28 -7.86 9.95 -19.65
CA THR A 28 -6.67 10.54 -20.31
C THR A 28 -6.80 12.06 -20.48
N LYS A 29 -8.03 12.56 -20.67
CA LYS A 29 -8.33 13.99 -20.71
C LYS A 29 -8.04 14.69 -19.38
N SER A 30 -8.64 14.22 -18.29
CA SER A 30 -8.46 14.84 -16.97
C SER A 30 -7.01 14.76 -16.50
N ILE A 31 -6.30 13.67 -16.82
CA ILE A 31 -4.87 13.52 -16.50
C ILE A 31 -4.00 14.44 -17.35
N GLY A 32 -4.32 14.62 -18.63
CA GLY A 32 -3.64 15.59 -19.49
C GLY A 32 -3.86 17.04 -19.02
N GLU A 33 -5.07 17.37 -18.57
CA GLU A 33 -5.39 18.66 -17.97
C GLU A 33 -4.61 18.88 -16.65
N GLU A 34 -4.61 17.89 -15.75
CA GLU A 34 -3.87 17.93 -14.47
C GLU A 34 -2.37 18.16 -14.68
N THR A 35 -1.77 17.45 -15.64
CA THR A 35 -0.32 17.46 -15.86
C THR A 35 0.14 18.52 -16.86
N SER A 36 -0.81 19.23 -17.50
CA SER A 36 -0.55 20.08 -18.67
C SER A 36 0.16 19.34 -19.83
N ILE A 37 -0.06 18.02 -19.95
CA ILE A 37 0.49 17.19 -21.02
C ILE A 37 -0.60 16.90 -22.05
N ASN A 38 -0.27 17.08 -23.33
CA ASN A 38 -1.20 16.75 -24.41
C ASN A 38 -1.56 15.26 -24.37
N GLN A 39 -2.85 14.93 -24.45
CA GLN A 39 -3.36 13.55 -24.42
C GLN A 39 -2.68 12.63 -25.45
N ALA A 40 -2.38 13.13 -26.65
CA ALA A 40 -1.69 12.36 -27.68
C ALA A 40 -0.26 11.97 -27.26
N TYR A 41 0.34 12.69 -26.30
CA TYR A 41 1.66 12.38 -25.76
C TYR A 41 1.61 11.30 -24.66
N ILE A 42 0.46 11.10 -24.00
CA ILE A 42 0.27 10.03 -23.01
C ILE A 42 0.53 8.67 -23.64
N TYR A 43 0.02 8.45 -24.86
CA TYR A 43 0.20 7.22 -25.63
C TYR A 43 1.65 6.96 -26.10
N ARG A 44 2.61 7.86 -25.78
CA ARG A 44 4.04 7.60 -25.96
C ARG A 44 4.68 6.91 -24.75
N HIS A 45 3.96 6.89 -23.62
CA HIS A 45 4.43 6.37 -22.34
C HIS A 45 3.62 5.17 -21.86
N PHE A 46 2.37 5.06 -22.30
CA PHE A 46 1.43 4.02 -21.92
C PHE A 46 0.69 3.52 -23.16
N GLU A 47 0.35 2.24 -23.18
CA GLU A 47 -0.36 1.63 -24.30
C GLU A 47 -1.78 2.18 -24.42
N ASP A 48 -2.47 2.25 -23.29
CA ASP A 48 -3.80 2.81 -23.14
C ASP A 48 -4.01 3.38 -21.73
N LYS A 49 -5.26 3.72 -21.40
CA LYS A 49 -5.61 4.26 -20.09
C LYS A 49 -5.44 3.19 -19.01
N GLU A 50 -5.85 1.96 -19.28
CA GLU A 50 -5.77 0.82 -18.37
C GLU A 50 -4.32 0.49 -18.02
N ASP A 51 -3.39 0.49 -18.99
CA ASP A 51 -1.95 0.37 -18.75
C ASP A 51 -1.43 1.52 -17.86
N MET A 52 -1.82 2.77 -18.13
CA MET A 52 -1.43 3.91 -17.29
C MET A 52 -1.91 3.76 -15.83
N LEU A 53 -3.15 3.30 -15.62
CA LEU A 53 -3.69 3.04 -14.29
C LEU A 53 -2.94 1.89 -13.60
N ALA A 54 -2.69 0.79 -14.32
CA ALA A 54 -1.95 -0.36 -13.80
C ALA A 54 -0.52 0.04 -13.41
N GLN A 55 0.20 0.74 -14.28
CA GLN A 55 1.56 1.22 -14.02
C GLN A 55 1.63 2.21 -12.85
N THR A 56 0.60 3.04 -12.69
CA THR A 56 0.46 3.92 -11.52
C THR A 56 0.33 3.10 -10.25
N PHE A 57 -0.55 2.08 -10.24
CA PHE A 57 -0.69 1.17 -9.10
C PHE A 57 0.59 0.38 -8.82
N GLU A 58 1.26 -0.17 -9.85
CA GLU A 58 2.51 -0.92 -9.69
C GLU A 58 3.59 -0.08 -9.00
N SER A 59 3.68 1.21 -9.32
CA SER A 59 4.60 2.15 -8.64
C SER A 59 4.26 2.28 -7.15
N LEU A 60 2.98 2.44 -6.80
CA LEU A 60 2.55 2.57 -5.41
C LEU A 60 2.76 1.27 -4.63
N ASP A 61 2.46 0.14 -5.27
CA ASP A 61 2.58 -1.19 -4.70
C ASP A 61 4.03 -1.59 -4.47
N GLU A 62 4.94 -1.21 -5.37
CA GLU A 62 6.38 -1.36 -5.18
C GLU A 62 6.89 -0.53 -4.00
N GLU A 63 6.47 0.73 -3.89
CA GLU A 63 6.84 1.58 -2.74
C GLU A 63 6.35 0.99 -1.41
N LEU A 64 5.09 0.55 -1.34
CA LEU A 64 4.53 -0.06 -0.12
C LEU A 64 5.23 -1.38 0.22
N ALA A 65 5.37 -2.30 -0.75
CA ALA A 65 6.05 -3.57 -0.52
C ALA A 65 7.50 -3.36 -0.06
N GLY A 66 8.20 -2.40 -0.69
CA GLY A 66 9.55 -2.00 -0.30
C GLY A 66 9.61 -1.49 1.14
N LYS A 67 8.66 -0.63 1.52
CA LYS A 67 8.55 -0.12 2.90
C LYS A 67 8.30 -1.24 3.91
N VAL A 68 7.39 -2.16 3.61
CA VAL A 68 7.07 -3.29 4.49
C VAL A 68 8.28 -4.22 4.63
N MET A 69 8.94 -4.54 3.53
CA MET A 69 10.17 -5.35 3.51
C MET A 69 11.31 -4.69 4.30
N GLN A 70 11.48 -3.37 4.22
CA GLN A 70 12.45 -2.65 5.03
C GLN A 70 12.11 -2.75 6.53
N SER A 71 10.84 -2.54 6.86
CA SER A 71 10.37 -2.47 8.24
C SER A 71 10.39 -3.83 8.94
N ILE A 72 10.32 -4.94 8.20
CA ILE A 72 10.30 -6.29 8.79
C ILE A 72 11.63 -6.68 9.44
N SER A 73 12.71 -5.96 9.18
CA SER A 73 14.01 -6.20 9.82
C SER A 73 13.95 -6.14 11.35
N VAL A 74 13.04 -5.34 11.92
CA VAL A 74 12.83 -5.26 13.37
C VAL A 74 12.38 -6.59 13.98
N MET A 75 11.74 -7.47 13.21
CA MET A 75 11.26 -8.76 13.70
C MET A 75 12.39 -9.71 14.11
N TYR A 76 13.63 -9.42 13.71
CA TYR A 76 14.82 -10.22 14.07
C TYR A 76 15.59 -9.67 15.28
N MET A 77 15.14 -8.57 15.90
CA MET A 77 15.76 -7.98 17.09
C MET A 77 15.29 -8.72 18.35
N GLN A 78 15.83 -9.91 18.60
CA GLN A 78 15.36 -10.83 19.65
C GLN A 78 15.50 -10.29 21.08
N GLU A 79 16.31 -9.25 21.28
CA GLU A 79 16.40 -8.47 22.52
C GLU A 79 15.14 -7.64 22.84
N MET A 80 14.23 -7.45 21.87
CA MET A 80 12.96 -6.75 22.05
C MET A 80 11.81 -7.75 22.16
N GLU A 81 10.85 -7.52 23.05
CA GLU A 81 9.61 -8.32 23.12
C GLU A 81 8.85 -8.35 21.79
N CYS A 82 8.20 -9.47 21.47
CA CYS A 82 7.51 -9.65 20.18
C CYS A 82 6.44 -8.59 19.90
N GLU A 83 5.64 -8.24 20.90
CA GLU A 83 4.64 -7.16 20.78
C GLU A 83 5.31 -5.82 20.46
N MET A 84 6.45 -5.51 21.09
CA MET A 84 7.20 -4.29 20.84
C MET A 84 7.77 -4.24 19.41
N ARG A 85 8.29 -5.36 18.90
CA ARG A 85 8.75 -5.44 17.49
C ARG A 85 7.59 -5.25 16.52
N CYS A 86 6.44 -5.85 16.82
CA CYS A 86 5.20 -5.67 16.07
C CYS A 86 4.76 -4.21 16.07
N HIS A 87 4.85 -3.52 17.22
CA HIS A 87 4.54 -2.10 17.37
C HIS A 87 5.46 -1.22 16.52
N VAL A 88 6.77 -1.45 16.58
CA VAL A 88 7.75 -0.69 15.78
C VAL A 88 7.56 -0.93 14.28
N PHE A 89 7.30 -2.16 13.86
CA PHE A 89 6.95 -2.49 12.48
C PHE A 89 5.68 -1.74 12.04
N PHE A 90 4.62 -1.85 12.84
CA PHE A 90 3.35 -1.17 12.58
C PHE A 90 3.57 0.33 12.46
N ALA A 91 4.22 0.98 13.43
CA ALA A 91 4.44 2.42 13.44
C ALA A 91 5.24 2.88 12.21
N SER A 92 6.22 2.10 11.76
CA SER A 92 7.01 2.39 10.57
C SER A 92 6.15 2.36 9.30
N VAL A 93 5.30 1.35 9.12
CA VAL A 93 4.41 1.22 7.96
C VAL A 93 3.25 2.21 8.03
N TRP A 94 2.69 2.43 9.22
CA TRP A 94 1.59 3.37 9.48
C TRP A 94 1.96 4.80 9.09
N ARG A 95 3.12 5.28 9.56
CA ARG A 95 3.65 6.61 9.20
C ARG A 95 3.91 6.75 7.70
N PHE A 96 4.31 5.68 7.02
CA PHE A 96 4.49 5.70 5.58
C PHE A 96 3.16 5.86 4.85
N ILE A 97 2.13 5.11 5.25
CA ILE A 97 0.78 5.21 4.66
C ILE A 97 0.20 6.61 4.90
N LEU A 98 0.30 7.13 6.12
CA LEU A 98 -0.21 8.47 6.46
C LEU A 98 0.62 9.62 5.84
N GLY A 99 1.83 9.35 5.36
CA GLY A 99 2.71 10.37 4.81
C GLY A 99 2.23 10.97 3.48
N ASN A 100 1.25 10.35 2.81
CA ASN A 100 0.70 10.88 1.56
C ASN A 100 -0.74 10.39 1.32
N GLU A 101 -1.70 11.30 1.54
CA GLU A 101 -3.14 11.06 1.32
C GLU A 101 -3.45 10.57 -0.09
N ASP A 102 -2.95 11.28 -1.11
CA ASP A 102 -3.27 10.97 -2.50
C ASP A 102 -2.82 9.56 -2.90
N LYS A 103 -1.61 9.15 -2.47
CA LYS A 103 -1.10 7.80 -2.70
C LYS A 103 -1.96 6.75 -2.00
N CYS A 104 -2.33 6.98 -0.73
CA CYS A 104 -3.18 6.05 0.03
C CYS A 104 -4.55 5.87 -0.63
N LEU A 105 -5.24 6.97 -0.94
CA LEU A 105 -6.55 6.96 -1.58
C LEU A 105 -6.50 6.31 -2.96
N THR A 106 -5.46 6.61 -3.75
CA THR A 106 -5.27 5.99 -5.07
C THR A 106 -5.05 4.49 -4.96
N PHE A 107 -4.18 4.05 -4.05
CA PHE A 107 -3.90 2.63 -3.82
C PHE A 107 -5.19 1.86 -3.51
N ILE A 108 -5.97 2.32 -2.53
CA ILE A 108 -7.19 1.65 -2.09
C ILE A 108 -8.26 1.63 -3.19
N ARG A 109 -8.49 2.77 -3.86
CA ARG A 109 -9.49 2.88 -4.92
C ARG A 109 -9.15 1.97 -6.10
N TYR A 110 -7.88 1.82 -6.45
CA TYR A 110 -7.46 0.90 -7.49
C TYR A 110 -7.52 -0.56 -7.02
N TYR A 111 -6.98 -0.88 -5.83
CA TYR A 111 -6.89 -2.23 -5.27
C TYR A 111 -8.25 -2.93 -5.19
N TYR A 112 -9.30 -2.20 -4.77
CA TYR A 112 -10.65 -2.74 -4.69
C TYR A 112 -11.46 -2.65 -5.99
N SER A 113 -10.87 -2.14 -7.07
CA SER A 113 -11.54 -2.03 -8.37
C SER A 113 -11.48 -3.33 -9.19
N PRO A 114 -12.35 -3.51 -10.19
CA PRO A 114 -12.22 -4.59 -11.17
C PRO A 114 -10.89 -4.57 -11.93
N TYR A 115 -10.26 -3.40 -12.08
CA TYR A 115 -8.98 -3.25 -12.78
C TYR A 115 -7.86 -4.01 -12.07
N PHE A 116 -7.84 -4.02 -10.73
CA PHE A 116 -6.82 -4.76 -9.98
C PHE A 116 -6.83 -6.25 -10.34
N ARG A 117 -8.01 -6.88 -10.29
CA ARG A 117 -8.16 -8.31 -10.64
C ARG A 117 -7.74 -8.61 -12.07
N GLN A 118 -8.04 -7.70 -13.00
CA GLN A 118 -7.78 -7.91 -14.42
C GLN A 118 -6.30 -7.68 -14.78
N TYR A 119 -5.65 -6.68 -14.20
CA TYR A 119 -4.36 -6.17 -14.67
C TYR A 119 -3.21 -6.31 -13.67
N SER A 120 -3.47 -6.39 -12.36
CA SER A 120 -2.42 -6.21 -11.33
C SER A 120 -2.39 -7.28 -10.23
N GLU A 121 -3.40 -8.14 -10.10
CA GLU A 121 -3.45 -9.13 -9.00
C GLU A 121 -2.26 -10.11 -9.05
N LYS A 122 -1.89 -10.56 -10.26
CA LYS A 122 -0.78 -11.51 -10.42
C LYS A 122 0.56 -10.89 -10.02
N SER A 123 0.88 -9.70 -10.53
CA SER A 123 2.12 -8.97 -10.23
C SER A 123 2.19 -8.61 -8.74
N HIS A 124 1.09 -8.12 -8.17
CA HIS A 124 0.96 -7.87 -6.74
C HIS A 124 1.25 -9.13 -5.91
N ASN A 125 0.61 -10.26 -6.23
CA ASN A 125 0.85 -11.51 -5.53
C ASN A 125 2.32 -11.96 -5.63
N GLU A 126 2.94 -11.82 -6.81
CA GLU A 126 4.36 -12.14 -7.00
C GLU A 126 5.28 -11.22 -6.19
N ARG A 127 4.96 -9.94 -6.09
CA ARG A 127 5.74 -8.94 -5.35
C ARG A 127 5.78 -9.21 -3.84
N TYR A 128 4.69 -9.69 -3.25
CA TYR A 128 4.61 -9.94 -1.80
C TYR A 128 5.02 -11.35 -1.39
N LYS A 129 5.19 -12.30 -2.33
CA LYS A 129 5.70 -13.66 -2.02
C LYS A 129 7.00 -13.67 -1.21
N PRO A 130 8.05 -12.91 -1.55
CA PRO A 130 9.28 -12.90 -0.76
C PRO A 130 9.07 -12.43 0.68
N LEU A 131 8.15 -11.48 0.89
CA LEU A 131 7.80 -10.99 2.22
C LEU A 131 7.09 -12.07 3.03
N VAL A 132 6.12 -12.77 2.44
CA VAL A 132 5.41 -13.88 3.08
C VAL A 132 6.37 -15.00 3.47
N GLU A 133 7.26 -15.42 2.57
CA GLU A 133 8.26 -16.45 2.90
C GLU A 133 9.21 -16.01 4.02
N LYS A 134 9.60 -14.73 4.03
CA LYS A 134 10.50 -14.17 5.03
C LYS A 134 9.91 -14.16 6.44
N ILE A 135 8.61 -13.89 6.59
CA ILE A 135 7.93 -13.81 7.89
C ILE A 135 7.32 -15.13 8.34
N LYS A 136 7.23 -16.12 7.45
CA LYS A 136 6.57 -17.40 7.71
C LYS A 136 7.07 -18.11 8.97
N VAL A 137 8.35 -17.97 9.28
CA VAL A 137 8.99 -18.58 10.45
C VAL A 137 8.40 -18.10 11.79
N ALA A 138 7.84 -16.88 11.84
CA ALA A 138 7.21 -16.35 13.05
C ALA A 138 5.83 -16.95 13.35
N PHE A 139 5.21 -17.59 12.35
CA PHE A 139 3.84 -18.10 12.43
C PHE A 139 3.79 -19.63 12.50
N ARG A 140 2.72 -20.16 13.10
CA ARG A 140 2.42 -21.60 13.19
C ARG A 140 2.28 -22.23 11.80
N ASP A 141 2.52 -23.54 11.69
CA ASP A 141 2.48 -24.25 10.40
C ASP A 141 1.12 -24.14 9.71
N GLU A 142 0.04 -24.12 10.49
CA GLU A 142 -1.33 -23.98 10.04
C GLU A 142 -1.73 -22.55 9.65
N ALA A 143 -0.89 -21.54 9.96
CA ALA A 143 -1.22 -20.15 9.72
C ALA A 143 -1.15 -19.80 8.22
N ASN A 144 -2.22 -19.18 7.70
CA ASN A 144 -2.19 -18.61 6.36
C ASN A 144 -1.54 -17.21 6.39
N VAL A 145 -0.21 -17.20 6.30
CA VAL A 145 0.62 -15.99 6.41
C VAL A 145 0.27 -14.92 5.36
N TRP A 146 -0.12 -15.35 4.15
CA TRP A 146 -0.61 -14.45 3.10
C TRP A 146 -1.87 -13.70 3.55
N MET A 147 -2.87 -14.42 4.07
CA MET A 147 -4.09 -13.80 4.58
C MET A 147 -3.83 -12.89 5.78
N ILE A 148 -2.91 -13.27 6.67
CA ILE A 148 -2.54 -12.46 7.84
C ILE A 148 -1.89 -11.15 7.39
N LEU A 149 -0.94 -11.19 6.47
CA LEU A 149 -0.28 -9.99 5.95
C LEU A 149 -1.29 -9.07 5.25
N ASN A 150 -2.16 -9.61 4.41
CA ASN A 150 -3.21 -8.83 3.76
C ASN A 150 -4.18 -8.22 4.78
N HIS A 151 -4.56 -8.96 5.82
CA HIS A 151 -5.40 -8.43 6.89
C HIS A 151 -4.73 -7.25 7.60
N ILE A 152 -3.45 -7.38 7.96
CA ILE A 152 -2.69 -6.28 8.58
C ILE A 152 -2.71 -5.04 7.68
N LEU A 153 -2.33 -5.17 6.41
CA LEU A 153 -2.24 -4.03 5.50
C LEU A 153 -3.61 -3.43 5.16
N ASN A 154 -4.64 -4.24 4.96
CA ASN A 154 -5.99 -3.76 4.68
C ASN A 154 -6.55 -2.96 5.86
N VAL A 155 -6.40 -3.44 7.10
CA VAL A 155 -6.85 -2.71 8.28
C VAL A 155 -6.08 -1.38 8.42
N MET A 156 -4.77 -1.37 8.15
CA MET A 156 -3.99 -0.12 8.16
C MET A 156 -4.50 0.87 7.10
N LEU A 157 -4.70 0.40 5.87
CA LEU A 157 -5.21 1.22 4.77
C LEU A 157 -6.62 1.76 5.07
N ASP A 158 -7.53 0.93 5.57
CA ASP A 158 -8.90 1.31 5.92
C ASP A 158 -8.96 2.39 7.00
N PHE A 159 -8.12 2.28 8.04
CA PHE A 159 -8.07 3.31 9.08
C PHE A 159 -7.34 4.57 8.61
N ALA A 160 -6.35 4.47 7.73
CA ALA A 160 -5.70 5.64 7.14
C ALA A 160 -6.71 6.48 6.33
N VAL A 161 -7.61 5.85 5.58
CA VAL A 161 -8.71 6.57 4.90
C VAL A 161 -9.59 7.31 5.90
N LYS A 162 -9.95 6.68 7.02
CA LYS A 162 -10.76 7.34 8.07
C LYS A 162 -10.03 8.53 8.69
N VAL A 163 -8.69 8.47 8.79
CA VAL A 163 -7.87 9.60 9.24
C VAL A 163 -7.96 10.74 8.22
N PHE A 164 -7.73 10.46 6.93
CA PHE A 164 -7.77 11.47 5.86
C PHE A 164 -9.16 12.10 5.69
N ASP A 165 -10.23 11.30 5.82
CA ASP A 165 -11.61 11.79 5.79
C ASP A 165 -12.01 12.58 7.06
N GLY A 166 -11.14 12.66 8.07
CA GLY A 166 -11.40 13.33 9.35
C GLY A 166 -12.39 12.60 10.27
N ALA A 167 -12.70 11.33 9.97
CA ALA A 167 -13.57 10.50 10.80
C ALA A 167 -12.91 10.04 12.10
N VAL A 168 -11.57 9.95 12.11
CA VAL A 168 -10.75 9.75 13.31
C VAL A 168 -9.55 10.71 13.28
N PRO A 169 -9.03 11.15 14.44
CA PRO A 169 -7.91 12.09 14.48
C PRO A 169 -6.57 11.41 14.11
N ASP A 170 -5.68 12.13 13.44
CA ASP A 170 -4.27 11.73 13.26
C ASP A 170 -3.48 12.03 14.54
N ASN A 171 -3.43 11.06 15.46
CA ASN A 171 -2.66 11.16 16.69
C ASN A 171 -2.20 9.79 17.20
N ASP A 172 -1.37 9.81 18.24
CA ASP A 172 -0.80 8.60 18.84
C ASP A 172 -1.87 7.67 19.43
N ASP A 173 -2.97 8.20 19.96
CA ASP A 173 -4.08 7.40 20.51
C ASP A 173 -4.77 6.58 19.41
N THR A 174 -5.02 7.18 18.24
CA THR A 174 -5.55 6.47 17.07
C THR A 174 -4.58 5.41 16.59
N ALA A 175 -3.30 5.76 16.45
CA ALA A 175 -2.27 4.80 16.00
C ALA A 175 -2.18 3.59 16.95
N GLU A 176 -2.17 3.83 18.25
CA GLU A 176 -2.15 2.80 19.29
C GLU A 176 -3.42 1.93 19.26
N HIS A 177 -4.59 2.52 19.06
CA HIS A 177 -5.83 1.77 18.94
C HIS A 177 -5.83 0.82 17.73
N VAL A 178 -5.40 1.32 16.57
CA VAL A 178 -5.31 0.52 15.33
C VAL A 178 -4.27 -0.59 15.50
N PHE A 179 -3.11 -0.29 16.09
CA PHE A 179 -2.12 -1.31 16.43
C PHE A 179 -2.73 -2.43 17.28
N ARG A 180 -3.41 -2.08 18.39
CA ARG A 180 -4.01 -3.07 19.29
C ARG A 180 -5.05 -3.92 18.58
N LEU A 181 -5.90 -3.35 17.74
CA LEU A 181 -6.88 -4.10 16.95
C LEU A 181 -6.20 -5.13 16.05
N ILE A 182 -5.18 -4.71 15.30
CA ILE A 182 -4.41 -5.59 14.41
C ILE A 182 -3.71 -6.67 15.23
N TYR A 183 -2.91 -6.30 16.23
CA TYR A 183 -2.12 -7.23 17.04
C TYR A 183 -3.01 -8.28 17.71
N SER A 184 -4.14 -7.86 18.31
CA SER A 184 -5.10 -8.75 18.95
C SER A 184 -5.66 -9.80 17.99
N SER A 185 -5.89 -9.42 16.73
CA SER A 185 -6.44 -10.32 15.71
C SER A 185 -5.43 -11.35 15.18
N VAL A 186 -4.13 -11.02 15.19
CA VAL A 186 -3.08 -11.86 14.58
C VAL A 186 -2.23 -12.64 15.59
N ARG A 187 -2.13 -12.19 16.86
CA ARG A 187 -1.21 -12.78 17.84
C ARG A 187 -1.39 -14.28 18.07
N GLN A 188 -2.62 -14.78 17.93
CA GLN A 188 -2.96 -16.19 18.08
C GLN A 188 -2.26 -17.11 17.06
N TYR A 189 -1.79 -16.56 15.94
CA TYR A 189 -1.12 -17.30 14.88
C TYR A 189 0.41 -17.35 15.04
N PHE A 190 1.00 -16.62 15.98
CA PHE A 190 2.43 -16.70 16.26
C PHE A 190 2.77 -18.04 16.92
N ARG A 191 3.96 -18.57 16.60
CA ARG A 191 4.40 -19.89 17.11
C ARG A 191 4.67 -19.90 18.61
N ASN A 192 5.17 -18.79 19.15
CA ASN A 192 5.56 -18.53 20.54
C ASN A 192 5.70 -17.00 20.66
N GLU A 193 5.50 -16.43 21.85
CA GLU A 193 5.64 -14.98 22.06
C GLU A 193 7.12 -14.48 22.03
N GLU A 194 8.08 -15.38 21.77
CA GLU A 194 9.54 -15.16 21.86
C GLU A 194 10.28 -15.28 20.50
N PHE A 195 9.70 -14.85 19.38
CA PHE A 195 10.43 -14.91 18.08
C PHE A 195 11.69 -14.05 18.03
#